data_AF-A0A151UEA1-F1
#
_entry.id   AF-A0A151UEA1-F1
#
_cell.length_a   1.000
_cell.length_b   1.000
_cell.length_c   1.000
_cell.angle_alpha   90.00
_cell.angle_beta   90.00
_cell.angle_gamma   90.00
#
_symmetry.space_group_name_H-M   'P 1'
#
loop_
_entity.id
_entity.type
_entity.pdbx_description
1 polymer ?
#
loop_
_entity_poly.entity_id
_entity_poly.type
_entity_poly.pdbx_seq_one_letter_code
_entity_poly.pdbx_strand_id
1 'polypeptide(L)'
;KLQVFAHLYLSENQFSGDVPISIGKLSNMKRLHISDNHFSGELPNMVHVSGLISFLAENNNFTGEIPSFDFSNLDAFNVSNNNLQGPVPDVGGKFQANSFFGNPNLCGKPLSNACPPPPPEKKDQKSLPNDLSIYSG
;
A
#
# COMPACT_ATOMS: atom_id res chain seq x y z
N LYS A 1 -21.97 20.44 -16.01
CA LYS A 1 -21.81 19.03 -15.58
C LYS A 1 -21.69 19.05 -14.05
N LEU A 2 -22.66 18.50 -13.31
CA LEU A 2 -22.55 18.38 -11.86
C LEU A 2 -21.57 17.26 -11.53
N GLN A 3 -20.53 17.55 -10.75
CA GLN A 3 -19.68 16.51 -10.16
C GLN A 3 -20.25 16.16 -8.79
N VAL A 4 -20.63 14.89 -8.60
CA VAL A 4 -21.03 14.38 -7.29
C VAL A 4 -19.79 13.79 -6.64
N PHE A 5 -19.34 14.39 -5.55
CA PHE A 5 -18.20 13.89 -4.78
C PHE A 5 -18.65 12.85 -3.78
N ALA A 6 -17.97 11.70 -3.78
CA ALA A 6 -18.21 10.66 -2.79
C ALA A 6 -17.33 10.89 -1.56
N HIS A 7 -17.94 10.82 -0.39
CA HIS A 7 -17.27 10.83 0.90
C HIS A 7 -17.78 9.64 1.69
N LEU A 8 -16.88 8.82 2.20
CA LEU A 8 -17.23 7.66 3.01
C LEU A 8 -16.53 7.74 4.36
N TYR A 9 -17.33 7.82 5.42
CA TYR A 9 -16.89 7.87 6.80
C TYR A 9 -17.47 6.65 7.53
N LEU A 10 -16.60 5.72 7.88
CA LEU A 10 -16.93 4.47 8.58
C LEU A 10 -16.06 4.28 9.82
N SER A 11 -15.30 5.31 10.22
CA SER A 11 -14.42 5.24 11.39
C SER A 11 -15.18 4.91 12.67
N GLU A 12 -14.47 4.36 13.66
CA GLU A 12 -15.00 4.07 15.01
C GLU A 12 -16.16 3.07 15.00
N ASN A 13 -15.95 1.94 14.32
CA ASN A 13 -16.93 0.86 14.22
C ASN A 13 -16.28 -0.50 14.53
N GLN A 14 -17.05 -1.57 14.37
CA GLN A 14 -16.58 -2.94 14.53
C GLN A 14 -16.56 -3.68 13.18
N PHE A 15 -16.40 -2.97 12.06
CA PHE A 15 -16.33 -3.61 10.75
C PHE A 15 -15.09 -4.49 10.66
N SER A 16 -15.24 -5.65 10.04
CA SER A 16 -14.20 -6.67 9.93
C SER A 16 -14.15 -7.30 8.54
N GLY A 17 -13.07 -8.01 8.25
CA GLY A 17 -12.82 -8.57 6.93
C GLY A 17 -12.19 -7.53 5.99
N ASP A 18 -12.14 -7.86 4.71
CA ASP A 18 -11.40 -7.04 3.75
C ASP A 18 -12.25 -5.87 3.25
N VAL A 19 -11.60 -4.74 2.98
CA VAL A 19 -12.25 -3.63 2.27
C VAL A 19 -12.45 -4.05 0.80
N PRO A 20 -13.70 -4.03 0.29
CA PRO A 20 -13.96 -4.49 -1.07
C PRO A 20 -13.16 -3.70 -2.12
N ILE A 21 -12.47 -4.41 -3.02
CA ILE A 21 -11.67 -3.79 -4.11
C ILE A 21 -12.49 -2.84 -5.01
N SER A 22 -13.81 -3.01 -5.04
CA SER A 22 -14.73 -2.10 -5.73
C SER A 22 -14.66 -0.65 -5.24
N ILE A 23 -14.17 -0.40 -4.02
CA ILE A 23 -14.02 0.97 -3.50
C ILE A 23 -13.06 1.81 -4.35
N GLY A 24 -12.04 1.16 -4.94
CA GLY A 24 -11.10 1.80 -5.87
C GLY A 24 -11.71 2.21 -7.21
N LYS A 25 -12.95 1.79 -7.51
CA LYS A 25 -13.68 2.17 -8.73
C LYS A 25 -14.49 3.45 -8.57
N LEU A 26 -14.57 4.00 -7.36
CA LEU A 26 -15.32 5.24 -7.06
C LEU A 26 -14.51 6.46 -7.49
N SER A 27 -14.45 6.73 -8.80
CA SER A 27 -13.57 7.75 -9.41
C SER A 27 -13.76 9.18 -8.89
N ASN A 28 -14.92 9.50 -8.32
CA ASN A 28 -15.22 10.81 -7.74
C ASN A 28 -15.05 10.87 -6.20
N MET A 29 -14.46 9.85 -5.58
CA MET A 29 -14.25 9.82 -4.14
C MET A 29 -13.19 10.83 -3.70
N LYS A 30 -13.50 11.59 -2.66
CA LYS A 30 -12.64 12.64 -2.09
C LYS A 30 -12.10 12.29 -0.72
N ARG A 31 -12.87 11.57 0.09
CA ARG A 31 -12.46 11.17 1.44
C ARG A 31 -12.92 9.75 1.71
N LEU A 32 -11.99 8.95 2.22
CA LEU A 32 -12.26 7.62 2.74
C LEU A 32 -11.65 7.51 4.13
N HIS A 33 -12.50 7.50 5.15
CA HIS A 33 -12.11 7.36 6.56
C HIS A 33 -12.69 6.07 7.08
N ILE A 34 -11.82 5.13 7.43
CA ILE A 34 -12.15 3.76 7.87
C ILE A 34 -11.36 3.38 9.13
N SER A 35 -10.81 4.37 9.83
CA SER A 35 -10.00 4.22 11.03
C SER A 35 -10.76 3.50 12.15
N ASP A 36 -10.05 2.96 13.13
CA ASP A 36 -10.66 2.43 14.36
C ASP A 36 -11.73 1.37 14.07
N ASN A 37 -11.31 0.31 13.38
CA ASN A 37 -12.13 -0.84 12.99
C ASN A 37 -11.31 -2.14 13.14
N HIS A 38 -11.83 -3.25 12.63
CA HIS A 38 -11.18 -4.55 12.57
C HIS A 38 -10.96 -5.01 11.12
N PHE A 39 -10.82 -4.08 10.16
CA PHE A 39 -10.58 -4.43 8.76
C PHE A 39 -9.24 -5.17 8.61
N SER A 40 -9.24 -6.18 7.76
CA SER A 40 -8.10 -7.06 7.46
C SER A 40 -7.72 -7.00 5.99
N GLY A 41 -6.78 -7.86 5.58
CA GLY A 41 -6.36 -7.97 4.18
C GLY A 41 -5.50 -6.78 3.75
N GLU A 42 -5.44 -6.52 2.46
CA GLU A 42 -4.63 -5.43 1.90
C GLU A 42 -5.40 -4.11 1.86
N LEU A 43 -4.67 -2.99 1.88
CA LEU A 43 -5.27 -1.68 1.61
C LEU A 43 -5.82 -1.64 0.17
N PRO A 44 -7.02 -1.06 -0.06
CA PRO A 44 -7.59 -1.00 -1.39
C PRO A 44 -6.72 -0.14 -2.30
N ASN A 45 -6.45 -0.64 -3.51
CA ASN A 45 -5.77 0.14 -4.53
C ASN A 45 -6.67 1.28 -5.04
N MET A 46 -6.20 2.52 -4.89
CA MET A 46 -6.92 3.74 -5.26
C MET A 46 -6.42 4.40 -6.55
N VAL A 47 -5.66 3.68 -7.38
CA VAL A 47 -5.06 4.23 -8.62
C VAL A 47 -6.09 4.85 -9.58
N HIS A 48 -7.35 4.42 -9.54
CA HIS A 48 -8.42 4.96 -10.38
C HIS A 48 -9.26 6.07 -9.72
N VAL A 49 -8.96 6.43 -8.46
CA VAL A 49 -9.63 7.49 -7.73
C VAL A 49 -8.86 8.80 -7.91
N SER A 50 -9.16 9.50 -9.00
CA SER A 50 -8.51 10.78 -9.31
C SER A 50 -8.93 11.87 -8.32
N GLY A 51 -7.96 12.39 -7.56
CA GLY A 51 -8.16 13.51 -6.64
C GLY A 51 -8.76 13.13 -5.29
N LEU A 52 -8.39 11.95 -4.77
CA LEU A 52 -8.56 11.65 -3.34
C LEU A 52 -7.80 12.70 -2.52
N ILE A 53 -8.47 13.27 -1.52
CA ILE A 53 -7.95 14.37 -0.67
C ILE A 53 -7.55 13.83 0.69
N SER A 54 -8.27 12.84 1.21
CA SER A 54 -7.98 12.27 2.52
C SER A 54 -8.23 10.77 2.57
N PHE A 55 -7.27 10.04 3.12
CA PHE A 55 -7.33 8.62 3.37
C PHE A 55 -6.87 8.34 4.81
N LEU A 56 -7.78 7.92 5.67
CA LEU A 56 -7.49 7.59 7.07
C LEU A 56 -7.91 6.14 7.33
N ALA A 57 -6.96 5.32 7.73
CA ALA A 57 -7.12 3.88 7.92
C ALA A 57 -6.30 3.36 9.12
N GLU A 58 -5.94 4.25 10.04
CA GLU A 58 -5.24 3.87 11.27
C GLU A 58 -6.07 2.95 12.18
N ASN A 59 -5.40 2.24 13.08
CA ASN A 59 -6.02 1.38 14.09
C ASN A 59 -6.93 0.30 13.45
N ASN A 60 -6.33 -0.53 12.60
CA ASN A 60 -6.97 -1.66 11.94
C ASN A 60 -6.00 -2.87 11.91
N ASN A 61 -6.34 -3.92 11.16
CA ASN A 61 -5.55 -5.13 10.99
C ASN A 61 -5.02 -5.29 9.55
N PHE A 62 -4.85 -4.20 8.79
CA PHE A 62 -4.37 -4.26 7.40
C PHE A 62 -2.97 -4.85 7.30
N THR A 63 -2.73 -5.62 6.24
CA THR A 63 -1.47 -6.32 5.91
C THR A 63 -1.01 -5.95 4.50
N GLY A 64 0.15 -6.47 4.08
CA GLY A 64 0.69 -6.20 2.75
C GLY A 64 1.39 -4.85 2.65
N GLU A 65 1.71 -4.45 1.42
CA GLU A 65 2.40 -3.19 1.14
C GLU A 65 1.42 -2.00 1.08
N ILE A 66 1.92 -0.80 1.31
CA ILE A 66 1.15 0.42 1.05
C ILE A 66 1.09 0.60 -0.48
N PRO A 67 -0.10 0.50 -1.12
CA PRO A 67 -0.20 0.69 -2.55
C PRO A 67 0.19 2.11 -2.95
N SER A 68 0.61 2.30 -4.19
CA SER A 68 0.91 3.64 -4.70
C SER A 68 -0.38 4.46 -4.81
N PHE A 69 -0.47 5.54 -4.05
CA PHE A 69 -1.53 6.54 -4.15
C PHE A 69 -1.02 7.74 -4.96
N ASP A 70 -1.95 8.52 -5.53
CA ASP A 70 -1.61 9.87 -5.98
C ASP A 70 -1.47 10.81 -4.77
N PHE A 71 -0.30 10.75 -4.12
CA PHE A 71 0.01 11.55 -2.93
C PHE A 71 0.06 13.05 -3.24
N SER A 72 0.15 13.47 -4.51
CA SER A 72 0.17 14.88 -4.89
C SER A 72 -1.13 15.61 -4.54
N ASN A 73 -2.26 14.90 -4.52
CA ASN A 73 -3.58 15.43 -4.19
C ASN A 73 -4.02 15.19 -2.74
N LEU A 74 -3.34 14.32 -2.00
CA LEU A 74 -3.67 14.04 -0.60
C LEU A 74 -3.18 15.17 0.33
N ASP A 75 -4.09 15.64 1.18
CA ASP A 75 -3.84 16.56 2.29
C ASP A 75 -3.70 15.82 3.62
N ALA A 76 -4.34 14.65 3.75
CA ALA A 76 -4.31 13.83 4.96
C ALA A 76 -4.18 12.35 4.62
N PHE A 77 -3.17 11.71 5.20
CA PHE A 77 -2.90 10.28 5.07
C PHE A 77 -2.43 9.71 6.40
N ASN A 78 -3.08 8.67 6.89
CA ASN A 78 -2.68 7.96 8.10
C ASN A 78 -3.03 6.46 7.97
N VAL A 79 -2.02 5.62 8.16
CA VAL A 79 -2.12 4.15 8.14
C VAL A 79 -1.41 3.53 9.35
N SER A 80 -1.22 4.33 10.41
CA SER A 80 -0.55 3.89 11.64
C SER A 80 -1.34 2.78 12.34
N ASN A 81 -0.65 2.01 13.19
CA ASN A 81 -1.21 0.94 14.00
C ASN A 81 -1.98 -0.09 13.15
N ASN A 82 -1.25 -0.73 12.23
CA ASN A 82 -1.68 -1.82 11.37
C ASN A 82 -0.57 -2.88 11.30
N ASN A 83 -0.70 -3.88 10.42
CA ASN A 83 0.31 -4.92 10.17
C ASN A 83 0.94 -4.77 8.77
N LEU A 84 1.05 -3.55 8.26
CA LEU A 84 1.63 -3.27 6.94
C LEU A 84 3.12 -3.57 6.92
N GLN A 85 3.64 -3.87 5.73
CA GLN A 85 5.01 -4.30 5.50
C GLN A 85 5.64 -3.69 4.26
N GLY A 86 6.96 -3.79 4.15
CA GLY A 86 7.70 -3.34 2.99
C GLY A 86 8.06 -1.85 3.03
N PRO A 87 8.58 -1.29 1.92
CA PRO A 87 9.00 0.09 1.87
C PRO A 87 7.80 1.04 1.91
N VAL A 88 7.91 2.14 2.66
CA VAL A 88 6.98 3.26 2.53
C VAL A 88 7.18 3.88 1.13
N PRO A 89 6.10 4.05 0.34
CA PRO A 89 6.19 4.65 -0.99
C PRO A 89 6.67 6.10 -0.90
N ASP A 90 7.15 6.64 -2.02
CA ASP A 90 7.55 8.05 -2.06
C ASP A 90 6.33 8.96 -1.89
N VAL A 91 6.18 9.49 -0.68
CA VAL A 91 5.11 10.43 -0.30
C VAL A 91 5.52 11.89 -0.48
N GLY A 92 6.66 12.17 -1.12
CA GLY A 92 7.13 13.53 -1.39
C GLY A 92 7.36 14.39 -0.14
N GLY A 93 7.60 13.75 1.01
CA GLY A 93 7.77 14.43 2.31
C GLY A 93 6.51 15.08 2.89
N LYS A 94 5.32 14.81 2.33
CA LYS A 94 4.05 15.39 2.81
C LYS A 94 3.61 14.89 4.18
N PHE A 95 3.88 13.62 4.48
CA PHE A 95 3.40 12.96 5.69
C PHE A 95 4.58 12.62 6.61
N GLN A 96 4.37 12.86 7.90
CA GLN A 96 5.38 12.60 8.93
C GLN A 96 5.40 11.12 9.30
N ALA A 97 6.44 10.69 10.02
CA ALA A 97 6.62 9.29 10.43
C ALA A 97 5.44 8.75 11.27
N ASN A 98 4.74 9.62 12.01
CA ASN A 98 3.57 9.24 12.81
C ASN A 98 2.42 8.67 11.97
N SER A 99 2.27 9.04 10.69
CA SER A 99 1.28 8.47 9.77
C SER A 99 1.53 6.98 9.46
N PHE A 100 2.68 6.44 9.85
CA PHE A 100 3.13 5.08 9.50
C PHE A 100 3.53 4.24 10.72
N PHE A 101 3.67 4.84 11.91
CA PHE A 101 4.05 4.14 13.14
C PHE A 101 3.09 3.01 13.52
N GLY A 102 3.55 2.08 14.37
CA GLY A 102 2.74 0.94 14.78
C GLY A 102 2.58 -0.15 13.72
N ASN A 103 3.31 -0.06 12.59
CA ASN A 103 3.45 -1.13 11.62
C ASN A 103 4.87 -1.74 11.73
N PRO A 104 5.03 -2.94 12.31
CA PRO A 104 6.36 -3.45 12.70
C PRO A 104 7.28 -3.76 11.51
N ASN A 105 6.71 -4.01 10.33
CA ASN A 105 7.45 -4.45 9.14
C ASN A 105 7.53 -3.39 8.03
N LEU A 106 6.98 -2.19 8.24
CA LEU A 106 7.19 -1.06 7.32
C LEU A 106 8.59 -0.50 7.51
N CYS A 107 9.23 -0.06 6.43
CA CYS A 107 10.59 0.49 6.45
C CYS A 107 10.78 1.63 5.45
N GLY A 108 11.90 2.35 5.53
CA GLY A 108 12.21 3.44 4.61
C GLY A 108 11.59 4.78 5.02
N LYS A 109 12.02 5.87 4.38
CA LYS A 109 11.58 7.23 4.73
C LYS A 109 10.05 7.36 4.59
N PRO A 110 9.35 8.01 5.52
CA PRO A 110 9.87 8.87 6.59
C PRO A 110 10.21 8.13 7.90
N LEU A 111 10.10 6.80 7.95
CA LEU A 111 10.52 6.02 9.12
C LEU A 111 12.06 5.98 9.23
N SER A 112 12.55 5.72 10.44
CA SER A 112 14.00 5.64 10.73
C SER A 112 14.61 4.29 10.41
N ASN A 113 13.81 3.23 10.31
CA ASN A 113 14.31 1.89 10.04
C ASN A 113 14.56 1.69 8.55
N ALA A 114 15.78 1.25 8.22
CA ALA A 114 16.18 0.95 6.85
C ALA A 114 15.47 -0.31 6.33
N CYS A 115 15.15 -0.32 5.04
CA CYS A 115 14.63 -1.52 4.41
C CYS A 115 15.72 -2.58 4.25
N PRO A 116 15.39 -3.87 4.45
CA PRO A 116 16.33 -4.94 4.17
C PRO A 116 16.74 -4.91 2.68
N PRO A 117 17.99 -5.24 2.36
CA PRO A 117 18.42 -5.32 0.97
C PRO A 117 17.57 -6.36 0.22
N PRO A 118 17.26 -6.15 -1.07
CA PRO A 118 16.57 -7.15 -1.86
C PRO A 118 17.34 -8.47 -1.81
N PRO A 119 16.64 -9.63 -1.79
CA PRO A 119 17.31 -10.92 -1.84
C PRO A 119 18.26 -10.96 -3.04
N PRO A 120 19.47 -11.55 -2.91
CA PRO A 120 20.36 -11.70 -4.05
C PRO A 120 19.62 -12.43 -5.16
N GLU A 121 19.53 -11.80 -6.33
CA GLU A 121 18.91 -12.40 -7.52
C GLU A 121 19.51 -13.79 -7.71
N LYS A 122 18.65 -14.82 -7.80
CA LYS A 122 19.09 -16.15 -8.19
C LYS A 122 19.65 -16.01 -9.59
N LYS A 123 20.99 -15.98 -9.72
CA LYS A 123 21.64 -16.09 -11.03
C LYS A 123 21.07 -17.33 -11.69
N ASP A 124 20.36 -17.15 -12.79
CA ASP A 124 19.90 -18.25 -13.63
C ASP A 124 21.07 -19.20 -13.84
N GLN A 125 20.95 -20.41 -13.31
CA GLN A 125 21.80 -21.52 -13.72
C GLN A 125 21.46 -21.73 -15.20
N LYS A 126 22.19 -21.06 -16.09
CA LYS A 126 22.23 -21.42 -17.50
C LYS A 126 22.51 -22.91 -17.54
N SER A 127 21.50 -23.68 -17.94
CA SER A 127 21.64 -25.08 -18.32
C SER A 127 22.85 -25.19 -19.23
N LEU A 128 23.84 -26.01 -18.85
CA LEU A 128 24.91 -26.41 -19.75
C LEU A 128 24.27 -26.88 -21.07
N PRO A 129 24.78 -26.47 -22.24
CA PRO A 129 24.35 -27.09 -23.48
C PRO A 129 24.71 -28.57 -23.41
N ASN A 130 23.70 -29.44 -23.45
CA ASN A 130 23.87 -30.84 -23.79
C ASN A 130 24.24 -30.90 -25.28
N ASP A 131 25.49 -30.60 -25.62
CA ASP A 131 26.01 -30.83 -26.96
C ASP A 131 27.03 -31.97 -26.92
N LEU A 132 26.55 -33.19 -27.18
CA LEU A 132 27.36 -34.39 -27.35
C LEU A 132 27.95 -34.52 -28.77
N SER A 133 27.90 -33.46 -29.60
CA SER A 133 28.40 -33.54 -30.99
C SER A 133 29.92 -33.45 -31.16
N ILE A 134 30.70 -33.25 -30.08
CA ILE A 134 32.17 -33.15 -30.14
C ILE A 134 32.92 -34.49 -29.99
N TYR A 135 32.24 -35.63 -29.94
CA TYR A 135 32.86 -36.97 -29.83
C TYR A 135 32.55 -37.91 -30.99
N SER A 136 32.49 -37.41 -32.23
CA SER A 136 32.47 -38.27 -33.42
C SER A 136 33.07 -37.58 -34.63
N GLY A 137 34.28 -37.99 -35.02
CA GLY A 137 34.96 -37.59 -36.25
C GLY A 137 36.46 -37.48 -36.10
#